data_AF-A0AA40C8G8-F1
#
_entry.id   AF-A0AA40C8G8-F1
#
_cell.length_a   1.000
_cell.length_b   1.000
_cell.length_c   1.000
_cell.angle_alpha   90.00
_cell.angle_beta   90.00
_cell.angle_gamma   90.00
#
_symmetry.space_group_name_H-M   'P 1'
#
loop_
_entity.id
_entity.type
_entity.pdbx_description
1 polymer ?
#
loop_
_entity_poly.entity_id
_entity_poly.type
_entity_poly.pdbx_seq_one_letter_code
_entity_poly.pdbx_strand_id
1 'polypeptide(L)'
;MKFALWLSALLAAVIPTVHAASAAELQQIVSVMPACGLLCLEKNIAASPCGLTDTECSCSNSTLNAQIELCVVTTCKVKEQLTTKNATQTLCGAPVRDRTKSVSVSGIVGGIFALIAYVLRMVARHPKFGGTLGWDDAMMTVVVVLVAPLTCLSVVLANLGLGKDIWTIPFDNITHILYIYYFDEDLYLSALPLLKVSILLFYLRIFPEKGFRRVVFVVIGLCVGYAIAFVLVSIFQCRPIKYAWLQWDDEHEGTCNNINAQGWSSAALNVILDLIVIILPMPQLWQLQLNKRKKFLLLLMFSVGFFVTIVSILRLQVLIQFGSTHNLTWDYTPVGYWSTIEIHVGIICACMPAIRALLMQWMPKVMGQTTKDKSYGQSSSGFSSKFGGSSNNAMPKGSQLSNRTKGEDDGDFIPLVDVESQAGTSVHGGPSLPPTRAGPHATQPREFQ
;
A
#
# COMPACT_ATOMS: atom_id res chain seq x y z
N MET A 1 -39.53 -32.90 14.61
CA MET A 1 -40.52 -32.00 15.25
C MET A 1 -39.92 -31.05 16.30
N LYS A 2 -39.16 -31.49 17.32
CA LYS A 2 -38.64 -30.58 18.37
C LYS A 2 -37.69 -29.46 17.89
N PHE A 3 -36.98 -29.65 16.76
CA PHE A 3 -36.05 -28.65 16.20
C PHE A 3 -36.76 -27.46 15.51
N ALA A 4 -37.97 -27.69 14.95
CA ALA A 4 -38.72 -26.64 14.25
C ALA A 4 -39.32 -25.61 15.24
N LEU A 5 -39.73 -26.07 16.44
CA LEU A 5 -40.25 -25.21 17.51
C LEU A 5 -39.19 -24.27 18.12
N TRP A 6 -37.92 -24.63 18.05
CA TRP A 6 -36.82 -23.75 18.48
C TRP A 6 -36.48 -22.69 17.43
N LEU A 7 -36.67 -22.98 16.14
CA LEU A 7 -36.42 -22.02 15.07
C LEU A 7 -37.49 -20.90 15.02
N SER A 8 -38.76 -21.23 15.28
CA SER A 8 -39.83 -20.24 15.39
C SER A 8 -39.71 -19.35 16.63
N ALA A 9 -39.18 -19.86 17.75
CA ALA A 9 -38.91 -19.08 18.94
C ALA A 9 -37.78 -18.05 18.75
N LEU A 10 -36.75 -18.39 17.96
CA LEU A 10 -35.65 -17.48 17.62
C LEU A 10 -36.05 -16.37 16.63
N LEU A 11 -36.99 -16.63 15.73
CA LEU A 11 -37.52 -15.62 14.80
C LEU A 11 -38.44 -14.59 15.47
N ALA A 12 -39.10 -14.94 16.58
CA ALA A 12 -39.92 -14.00 17.36
C ALA A 12 -39.10 -13.01 18.21
N ALA A 13 -37.80 -13.27 18.41
CA ALA A 13 -36.91 -12.44 19.24
C ALA A 13 -36.19 -11.31 18.48
N VAL A 14 -36.46 -11.14 17.18
CA VAL A 14 -35.85 -10.11 16.31
C VAL A 14 -36.91 -9.26 15.60
N ILE A 15 -38.05 -9.04 16.25
CA ILE A 15 -38.82 -7.82 15.99
C ILE A 15 -38.14 -6.74 16.84
N PRO A 16 -37.53 -5.69 16.25
CA PRO A 16 -37.11 -4.54 17.04
C PRO A 16 -38.38 -3.97 17.67
N THR A 17 -38.51 -4.10 19.00
CA THR A 17 -39.58 -3.44 19.73
C THR A 17 -39.33 -1.94 19.61
N VAL A 18 -40.09 -1.30 18.73
CA VAL A 18 -40.14 0.16 18.62
C VAL A 18 -40.56 0.66 19.99
N HIS A 19 -39.61 1.16 20.78
CA HIS A 19 -39.92 1.76 22.06
C HIS A 19 -40.77 2.98 21.75
N ALA A 20 -42.07 2.92 22.06
CA ALA A 20 -42.92 4.07 21.99
C ALA A 20 -42.35 5.12 22.95
N ALA A 21 -41.74 6.17 22.38
CA ALA A 21 -41.16 7.26 23.16
C ALA A 21 -42.23 7.81 24.11
N SER A 22 -41.86 8.05 25.36
CA SER A 22 -42.79 8.62 26.33
C SER A 22 -43.28 10.00 25.85
N ALA A 23 -44.46 10.43 26.31
CA ALA A 23 -45.00 11.74 25.93
C ALA A 23 -44.04 12.91 26.24
N ALA A 24 -43.18 12.77 27.24
CA ALA A 24 -42.14 13.73 27.58
C ALA A 24 -40.97 13.71 26.57
N GLU A 25 -40.50 12.54 26.17
CA GLU A 25 -39.46 12.40 25.13
C GLU A 25 -39.96 12.89 23.77
N LEU A 26 -41.22 12.60 23.42
CA LEU A 26 -41.91 13.15 22.25
C LEU A 26 -41.90 14.69 22.23
N GLN A 27 -42.32 15.34 23.32
CA GLN A 27 -42.29 16.80 23.43
C GLN A 27 -40.86 17.35 23.33
N GLN A 28 -39.88 16.68 23.94
CA GLN A 28 -38.49 17.10 23.90
C GLN A 28 -37.91 16.99 22.48
N ILE A 29 -38.13 15.88 21.76
CA ILE A 29 -37.67 15.67 20.38
C ILE A 29 -38.31 16.68 19.43
N VAL A 30 -39.62 16.92 19.55
CA VAL A 30 -40.34 17.93 18.75
C VAL A 30 -39.81 19.34 19.02
N SER A 31 -39.46 19.68 20.26
CA SER A 31 -38.93 21.02 20.61
C SER A 31 -37.56 21.36 20.01
N VAL A 32 -36.79 20.34 19.58
CA VAL A 32 -35.47 20.50 18.95
C VAL A 32 -35.59 20.52 17.41
N MET A 33 -36.74 20.14 16.86
CA MET A 33 -36.93 20.05 15.41
C MET A 33 -37.15 21.45 14.78
N PRO A 34 -36.47 21.77 13.66
CA PRO A 34 -36.67 23.06 12.99
C PRO A 34 -38.07 23.14 12.35
N ALA A 35 -38.60 24.36 12.27
CA ALA A 35 -39.95 24.62 11.74
C ALA A 35 -40.16 24.07 10.33
N CYS A 36 -39.14 24.13 9.46
CA CYS A 36 -39.21 23.55 8.12
C CYS A 36 -39.41 22.01 8.13
N GLY A 37 -38.70 21.31 9.02
CA GLY A 37 -38.85 19.85 9.20
C GLY A 37 -40.25 19.47 9.69
N LEU A 38 -40.78 20.23 10.66
CA LEU A 38 -42.15 20.06 11.18
C LEU A 38 -43.20 20.27 10.09
N LEU A 39 -43.09 21.32 9.28
CA LEU A 39 -44.02 21.57 8.16
C LEU A 39 -43.99 20.45 7.11
N CYS A 40 -42.81 19.90 6.80
CA CYS A 40 -42.69 18.75 5.91
C CYS A 40 -43.29 17.47 6.50
N LEU A 41 -43.15 17.23 7.81
CA LEU A 41 -43.78 16.10 8.48
C LEU A 41 -45.30 16.24 8.50
N GLU A 42 -45.82 17.36 9.00
CA GLU A 42 -47.27 17.61 9.09
C GLU A 42 -47.95 17.48 7.73
N LYS A 43 -47.41 18.14 6.70
CA LYS A 43 -47.95 18.11 5.34
C LYS A 43 -48.01 16.70 4.73
N ASN A 44 -46.96 15.91 4.89
CA ASN A 44 -46.91 14.57 4.30
C ASN A 44 -47.68 13.54 5.14
N ILE A 45 -47.65 13.63 6.48
CA ILE A 45 -48.44 12.75 7.35
C ILE A 45 -49.93 13.00 7.16
N ALA A 46 -50.38 14.26 7.07
CA ALA A 46 -51.78 14.62 6.80
C ALA A 46 -52.27 14.18 5.39
N ALA A 47 -51.35 13.98 4.44
CA ALA A 47 -51.63 13.40 3.12
C ALA A 47 -51.52 11.86 3.09
N SER A 48 -51.21 11.23 4.23
CA SER A 48 -50.98 9.79 4.38
C SER A 48 -52.11 9.12 5.17
N PRO A 49 -52.20 7.77 5.18
CA PRO A 49 -53.11 7.05 6.06
C PRO A 49 -52.65 6.98 7.54
N CYS A 50 -51.46 7.50 7.87
CA CYS A 50 -50.93 7.50 9.24
C CYS A 50 -51.42 8.72 10.04
N GLY A 51 -51.71 8.54 11.33
CA GLY A 51 -52.02 9.64 12.23
C GLY A 51 -50.77 10.39 12.71
N LEU A 52 -50.89 11.68 13.03
CA LEU A 52 -49.79 12.52 13.54
C LEU A 52 -49.15 12.00 14.84
N THR A 53 -49.90 11.23 15.64
CA THR A 53 -49.41 10.55 16.86
C THR A 53 -49.09 9.07 16.65
N ASP A 54 -49.31 8.53 15.44
CA ASP A 54 -49.03 7.14 15.10
C ASP A 54 -47.58 7.03 14.59
N THR A 55 -46.67 6.95 15.55
CA THR A 55 -45.23 6.80 15.27
C THR A 55 -44.93 5.45 14.61
N GLU A 56 -45.69 4.39 14.88
CA GLU A 56 -45.44 3.06 14.30
C GLU A 56 -45.78 3.03 12.80
N CYS A 57 -46.94 3.57 12.40
CA CYS A 57 -47.29 3.74 10.99
C CYS A 57 -46.32 4.69 10.29
N SER A 58 -46.01 5.84 10.91
CA SER A 58 -45.14 6.86 10.30
C SER A 58 -43.73 6.34 10.05
N CYS A 59 -43.14 5.64 11.02
CA CYS A 59 -41.77 5.11 10.92
C CYS A 59 -41.65 3.89 10.00
N SER A 60 -42.70 3.05 9.90
CA SER A 60 -42.68 1.85 9.04
C SER A 60 -42.99 2.13 7.56
N ASN A 61 -43.65 3.23 7.24
CA ASN A 61 -44.08 3.55 5.87
C ASN A 61 -42.95 4.18 5.03
N SER A 62 -42.30 3.36 4.18
CA SER A 62 -41.19 3.79 3.33
C SER A 62 -41.56 4.86 2.29
N THR A 63 -42.78 4.82 1.74
CA THR A 63 -43.26 5.83 0.77
C THR A 63 -43.42 7.20 1.43
N LEU A 64 -44.02 7.23 2.63
CA LEU A 64 -44.15 8.45 3.43
C LEU A 64 -42.78 9.02 3.81
N ASN A 65 -41.87 8.17 4.30
CA ASN A 65 -40.51 8.57 4.64
C ASN A 65 -39.76 9.17 3.42
N ALA A 66 -39.89 8.60 2.23
CA ALA A 66 -39.29 9.14 1.01
C ALA A 66 -39.89 10.50 0.58
N GLN A 67 -41.20 10.71 0.78
CA GLN A 67 -41.86 12.00 0.52
C GLN A 67 -41.45 13.08 1.52
N ILE A 68 -41.31 12.72 2.80
CA ILE A 68 -40.78 13.61 3.84
C ILE A 68 -39.32 13.97 3.52
N GLU A 69 -38.47 13.00 3.20
CA GLU A 69 -37.07 13.24 2.85
C GLU A 69 -36.93 14.16 1.63
N LEU A 70 -37.73 13.94 0.57
CA LEU A 70 -37.77 14.82 -0.59
C LEU A 70 -38.22 16.25 -0.22
N CYS A 71 -39.25 16.40 0.63
CA CYS A 71 -39.71 17.71 1.11
C CYS A 71 -38.61 18.44 1.90
N VAL A 72 -37.97 17.73 2.83
CA VAL A 72 -36.92 18.27 3.71
C VAL A 72 -35.69 18.68 2.90
N VAL A 73 -35.23 17.86 1.95
CA VAL A 73 -34.08 18.17 1.07
C VAL A 73 -34.36 19.35 0.14
N THR A 74 -35.61 19.56 -0.29
CA THR A 74 -35.97 20.65 -1.21
C THR A 74 -36.36 21.96 -0.52
N THR A 75 -36.73 21.93 0.77
CA THR A 75 -37.29 23.10 1.48
C THR A 75 -36.40 23.62 2.60
N CYS A 76 -35.62 22.76 3.26
CA CYS A 76 -34.88 23.10 4.48
C CYS A 76 -33.38 23.23 4.23
N LYS A 77 -32.67 24.03 5.04
CA LYS A 77 -31.20 24.14 4.98
C LYS A 77 -30.51 22.86 5.46
N VAL A 78 -29.30 22.55 5.02
CA VAL A 78 -28.64 21.26 5.34
C VAL A 78 -28.56 20.99 6.85
N LYS A 79 -28.21 21.98 7.67
CA LYS A 79 -28.22 21.84 9.15
C LYS A 79 -29.62 21.46 9.68
N GLU A 80 -30.69 22.07 9.16
CA GLU A 80 -32.07 21.74 9.50
C GLU A 80 -32.48 20.34 9.02
N GLN A 81 -32.03 19.93 7.83
CA GLN A 81 -32.24 18.58 7.30
C GLN A 81 -31.62 17.53 8.25
N LEU A 82 -30.37 17.77 8.69
CA LEU A 82 -29.66 16.89 9.63
C LEU A 82 -30.34 16.84 11.00
N THR A 83 -30.72 17.99 11.58
CA THR A 83 -31.45 18.02 12.86
C THR A 83 -32.79 17.29 12.76
N THR A 84 -33.54 17.50 11.66
CA THR A 84 -34.79 16.79 11.40
C THR A 84 -34.56 15.28 11.30
N LYS A 85 -33.53 14.84 10.57
CA LYS A 85 -33.20 13.43 10.38
C LYS A 85 -32.73 12.75 11.67
N ASN A 86 -32.03 13.46 12.55
CA ASN A 86 -31.67 12.96 13.88
C ASN A 86 -32.91 12.81 14.77
N ALA A 87 -33.77 13.83 14.79
CA ALA A 87 -35.00 13.83 15.57
C ALA A 87 -35.96 12.71 15.13
N THR A 88 -36.19 12.54 13.82
CA THR A 88 -37.06 11.46 13.30
C THR A 88 -36.47 10.08 13.53
N GLN A 89 -35.16 9.86 13.37
CA GLN A 89 -34.55 8.57 13.69
C GLN A 89 -34.59 8.23 15.18
N THR A 90 -34.39 9.23 16.05
CA THR A 90 -34.53 9.05 17.51
C THR A 90 -35.97 8.70 17.86
N LEU A 91 -36.95 9.39 17.27
CA LEU A 91 -38.38 9.12 17.45
C LEU A 91 -38.79 7.72 17.00
N CYS A 92 -38.22 7.24 15.89
CA CYS A 92 -38.46 5.89 15.37
C CYS A 92 -37.68 4.78 16.10
N GLY A 93 -36.93 5.09 17.16
CA GLY A 93 -36.12 4.12 17.88
C GLY A 93 -35.03 3.47 17.01
N ALA A 94 -34.55 4.15 15.98
CA ALA A 94 -33.57 3.61 15.05
C ALA A 94 -32.23 3.34 15.79
N PRO A 95 -31.56 2.20 15.53
CA PRO A 95 -30.33 1.86 16.23
C PRO A 95 -29.19 2.82 15.82
N VAL A 96 -28.65 3.56 16.80
CA VAL A 96 -27.50 4.45 16.60
C VAL A 96 -26.30 3.62 16.13
N ARG A 97 -25.82 3.88 14.92
CA ARG A 97 -24.77 3.09 14.28
C ARG A 97 -23.40 3.67 14.64
N ASP A 98 -22.50 2.81 15.14
CA ASP A 98 -21.13 3.21 15.53
C ASP A 98 -20.10 2.18 15.03
N ARG A 99 -19.14 2.65 14.22
CA ARG A 99 -17.97 1.94 13.70
C ARG A 99 -16.66 2.70 13.97
N THR A 100 -16.66 3.69 14.86
CA THR A 100 -15.46 4.48 15.26
C THR A 100 -14.27 3.59 15.67
N LYS A 101 -14.55 2.49 16.36
CA LYS A 101 -13.57 1.48 16.77
C LYS A 101 -12.88 0.81 15.57
N SER A 102 -13.59 0.56 14.48
CA SER A 102 -12.99 -0.08 13.29
C SER A 102 -11.93 0.81 12.65
N VAL A 103 -12.17 2.13 12.60
CA VAL A 103 -11.23 3.13 12.04
C VAL A 103 -9.95 3.22 12.87
N SER A 104 -10.10 3.43 14.18
CA SER A 104 -8.95 3.59 15.08
C SER A 104 -8.15 2.29 15.23
N VAL A 105 -8.81 1.13 15.30
CA VAL A 105 -8.14 -0.18 15.38
C VAL A 105 -7.41 -0.52 14.08
N SER A 106 -7.99 -0.28 12.89
CA SER A 106 -7.29 -0.55 11.62
C SER A 106 -6.03 0.33 11.49
N GLY A 107 -6.16 1.62 11.83
CA GLY A 107 -5.05 2.57 11.84
C GLY A 107 -3.91 2.12 12.76
N ILE A 108 -4.18 1.98 14.06
CA ILE A 108 -3.16 1.64 15.06
C ILE A 108 -2.52 0.27 14.78
N VAL A 109 -3.32 -0.77 14.55
CA VAL A 109 -2.80 -2.14 14.40
C VAL A 109 -1.99 -2.27 13.11
N GLY A 110 -2.51 -1.75 11.99
CA GLY A 110 -1.78 -1.73 10.71
C GLY A 110 -0.49 -0.92 10.81
N GLY A 111 -0.53 0.25 11.46
CA GLY A 111 0.62 1.11 11.70
C GLY A 111 1.73 0.44 12.52
N ILE A 112 1.38 -0.30 13.58
CA ILE A 112 2.35 -1.07 14.38
C ILE A 112 3.04 -2.14 13.53
N PHE A 113 2.28 -2.92 12.74
CA PHE A 113 2.88 -3.94 11.87
C PHE A 113 3.75 -3.35 10.75
N ALA A 114 3.32 -2.23 10.16
CA ALA A 114 4.10 -1.50 9.17
C ALA A 114 5.41 -0.95 9.76
N LEU A 115 5.36 -0.37 10.96
CA LEU A 115 6.53 0.14 11.68
C LEU A 115 7.51 -0.98 12.05
N ILE A 116 7.03 -2.13 12.54
CA ILE A 116 7.87 -3.30 12.82
C ILE A 116 8.55 -3.78 11.53
N ALA A 117 7.80 -3.89 10.43
CA ALA A 117 8.35 -4.30 9.14
C ALA A 117 9.42 -3.33 8.62
N TYR A 118 9.20 -2.02 8.77
CA TYR A 118 10.18 -0.97 8.44
C TYR A 118 11.43 -1.05 9.32
N VAL A 119 11.30 -1.18 10.64
CA VAL A 119 12.44 -1.31 11.56
C VAL A 119 13.28 -2.56 11.21
N LEU A 120 12.63 -3.71 10.97
CA LEU A 120 13.32 -4.92 10.52
C LEU A 120 14.04 -4.72 9.18
N ARG A 121 13.43 -3.99 8.23
CA ARG A 121 14.07 -3.61 6.96
C ARG A 121 15.31 -2.73 7.21
N MET A 122 15.22 -1.71 8.06
CA MET A 122 16.35 -0.82 8.35
C MET A 122 17.49 -1.56 9.05
N VAL A 123 17.19 -2.43 10.01
CA VAL A 123 18.18 -3.31 10.66
C VAL A 123 18.85 -4.23 9.62
N ALA A 124 18.09 -4.83 8.71
CA ALA A 124 18.60 -5.69 7.64
C ALA A 124 19.51 -4.97 6.62
N ARG A 125 19.39 -3.64 6.51
CA ARG A 125 20.15 -2.81 5.56
C ARG A 125 21.26 -1.98 6.21
N HIS A 126 21.29 -1.92 7.54
CA HIS A 126 22.26 -1.13 8.26
C HIS A 126 23.68 -1.70 8.13
N PRO A 127 24.72 -0.86 7.86
CA PRO A 127 26.10 -1.32 7.66
C PRO A 127 26.67 -2.18 8.78
N LYS A 128 26.31 -1.92 10.05
CA LYS A 128 26.74 -2.73 11.21
C LYS A 128 26.33 -4.21 11.13
N PHE A 129 25.31 -4.56 10.35
CA PHE A 129 24.87 -5.94 10.12
C PHE A 129 25.31 -6.49 8.75
N GLY A 130 26.23 -5.82 8.04
CA GLY A 130 26.69 -6.22 6.70
C GLY A 130 25.72 -5.85 5.57
N GLY A 131 24.67 -5.08 5.86
CA GLY A 131 23.79 -4.49 4.85
C GLY A 131 24.39 -3.26 4.18
N THR A 132 23.81 -2.84 3.06
CA THR A 132 24.04 -1.51 2.48
C THR A 132 22.72 -0.75 2.42
N LEU A 133 22.74 0.54 2.72
CA LEU A 133 21.58 1.42 2.52
C LEU A 133 21.51 1.83 1.05
N GLY A 134 20.32 1.79 0.46
CA GLY A 134 20.08 2.22 -0.91
C GLY A 134 19.03 3.33 -1.01
N TRP A 135 18.87 3.87 -2.22
CA TRP A 135 17.80 4.83 -2.53
C TRP A 135 16.40 4.26 -2.27
N ASP A 136 16.24 2.94 -2.36
CA ASP A 136 15.01 2.25 -2.00
C ASP A 136 14.68 2.35 -0.50
N ASP A 137 15.69 2.35 0.37
CA ASP A 137 15.55 2.53 1.83
C ASP A 137 15.25 3.99 2.21
N ALA A 138 15.90 4.94 1.52
CA ALA A 138 15.62 6.37 1.69
C ALA A 138 14.17 6.71 1.29
N MET A 139 13.71 6.21 0.13
CA MET A 139 12.33 6.43 -0.32
C MET A 139 11.30 5.77 0.62
N MET A 140 11.57 4.56 1.13
CA MET A 140 10.71 3.93 2.14
C MET A 140 10.62 4.74 3.43
N THR A 141 11.72 5.40 3.83
CA THR A 141 11.72 6.27 5.02
C THR A 141 10.82 7.49 4.82
N VAL A 142 10.83 8.11 3.63
CA VAL A 142 9.89 9.20 3.29
C VAL A 142 8.42 8.71 3.35
N VAL A 143 8.13 7.52 2.82
CA VAL A 143 6.78 6.92 2.89
C VAL A 143 6.33 6.74 4.34
N VAL A 144 7.17 6.17 5.21
CA VAL A 144 6.82 5.97 6.62
C VAL A 144 6.60 7.29 7.36
N VAL A 145 7.37 8.34 7.04
CA VAL A 145 7.16 9.69 7.60
C VAL A 145 5.82 10.29 7.16
N LEU A 146 5.41 10.11 5.90
CA LEU A 146 4.09 10.56 5.41
C LEU A 146 2.92 9.76 5.99
N VAL A 147 3.13 8.47 6.27
CA VAL A 147 2.09 7.54 6.78
C VAL A 147 1.93 7.59 8.32
N ALA A 148 2.89 8.17 9.03
CA ALA A 148 2.77 8.36 10.48
C ALA A 148 1.62 9.33 10.86
N PRO A 149 1.45 10.52 10.26
CA PRO A 149 0.27 11.36 10.46
C PRO A 149 -1.05 10.65 10.14
N LEU A 150 -1.18 10.01 8.97
CA LEU A 150 -2.34 9.17 8.59
C LEU A 150 -2.73 8.18 9.70
N THR A 151 -1.73 7.49 10.25
CA THR A 151 -1.92 6.51 11.33
C THR A 151 -2.44 7.17 12.61
N CYS A 152 -1.89 8.33 13.01
CA CYS A 152 -2.32 9.05 14.21
C CYS A 152 -3.68 9.75 14.05
N LEU A 153 -3.94 10.35 12.90
CA LEU A 153 -5.17 11.08 12.60
C LEU A 153 -6.40 10.17 12.57
N SER A 154 -6.24 8.89 12.23
CA SER A 154 -7.31 7.88 12.34
C SER A 154 -7.98 7.82 13.72
N VAL A 155 -7.22 8.06 14.79
CA VAL A 155 -7.73 8.09 16.18
C VAL A 155 -8.47 9.39 16.46
N VAL A 156 -7.97 10.52 15.95
CA VAL A 156 -8.61 11.84 16.08
C VAL A 156 -9.95 11.86 15.34
N LEU A 157 -9.99 11.35 14.10
CA LEU A 157 -11.21 11.20 13.32
C LEU A 157 -12.26 10.32 14.02
N ALA A 158 -11.85 9.16 14.55
CA ALA A 158 -12.73 8.29 15.32
C ALA A 158 -13.31 8.99 16.56
N ASN A 159 -12.51 9.78 17.28
CA ASN A 159 -12.95 10.55 18.45
C ASN A 159 -13.91 11.70 18.09
N LEU A 160 -13.73 12.34 16.93
CA LEU A 160 -14.63 13.40 16.44
C LEU A 160 -16.01 12.87 16.01
N GLY A 161 -16.10 11.58 15.67
CA GLY A 161 -17.35 10.89 15.32
C GLY A 161 -17.31 10.10 14.00
N LEU A 162 -16.15 9.99 13.33
CA LEU A 162 -16.06 9.23 12.08
C LEU A 162 -16.46 7.76 12.28
N GLY A 163 -17.38 7.26 11.45
CA GLY A 163 -17.99 5.95 11.64
C GLY A 163 -19.30 5.99 12.43
N LYS A 164 -19.83 7.19 12.71
CA LYS A 164 -21.22 7.42 13.09
C LYS A 164 -21.98 8.11 11.96
N ASP A 165 -23.30 8.04 12.03
CA ASP A 165 -24.21 8.73 11.13
C ASP A 165 -24.08 10.26 11.24
N ILE A 166 -24.01 10.96 10.10
CA ILE A 166 -23.64 12.39 10.06
C ILE A 166 -24.56 13.29 10.89
N TRP A 167 -25.86 12.97 10.94
CA TRP A 167 -26.85 13.71 11.73
C TRP A 167 -26.73 13.52 13.25
N THR A 168 -25.92 12.57 13.71
CA THR A 168 -25.63 12.34 15.15
C THR A 168 -24.40 13.11 15.65
N ILE A 169 -23.69 13.81 14.76
CA ILE A 169 -22.40 14.45 15.02
C ILE A 169 -22.59 15.97 15.14
N PRO A 170 -21.96 16.66 16.11
CA PRO A 170 -21.98 18.13 16.19
C PRO A 170 -21.46 18.79 14.91
N PHE A 171 -22.09 19.88 14.47
CA PHE A 171 -21.75 20.57 13.21
C PHE A 171 -20.27 21.02 13.13
N ASP A 172 -19.69 21.48 14.22
CA ASP A 172 -18.26 21.82 14.28
C ASP A 172 -17.38 20.58 14.06
N ASN A 173 -17.74 19.44 14.66
CA ASN A 173 -17.02 18.19 14.46
C ASN A 173 -17.08 17.70 13.01
N ILE A 174 -18.21 17.90 12.29
CA ILE A 174 -18.31 17.57 10.85
C ILE A 174 -17.28 18.37 10.05
N THR A 175 -17.21 19.68 10.29
CA THR A 175 -16.23 20.57 9.65
C THR A 175 -14.78 20.15 9.97
N HIS A 176 -14.49 19.81 11.23
CA HIS A 176 -13.18 19.31 11.65
C HIS A 176 -12.84 17.94 11.04
N ILE A 177 -13.79 17.03 10.89
CA ILE A 177 -13.62 15.73 10.22
C ILE A 177 -13.22 15.95 8.76
N LEU A 178 -13.97 16.78 8.03
CA LEU A 178 -13.70 17.07 6.62
C LEU A 178 -12.37 17.81 6.42
N TYR A 179 -12.03 18.74 7.32
CA TYR A 179 -10.74 19.42 7.33
C TYR A 179 -9.57 18.43 7.48
N ILE A 180 -9.67 17.47 8.42
CA ILE A 180 -8.62 16.44 8.58
C ILE A 180 -8.58 15.52 7.35
N TYR A 181 -9.74 15.07 6.85
CA TYR A 181 -9.83 14.20 5.68
C TYR A 181 -9.17 14.78 4.43
N TYR A 182 -9.30 16.09 4.21
CA TYR A 182 -8.68 16.80 3.10
C TYR A 182 -7.14 16.60 3.10
N PHE A 183 -6.48 16.81 4.24
CA PHE A 183 -5.03 16.56 4.34
C PHE A 183 -4.67 15.07 4.36
N ASP A 184 -5.55 14.21 4.88
CA ASP A 184 -5.36 12.76 4.90
C ASP A 184 -5.37 12.18 3.47
N GLU A 185 -6.26 12.67 2.60
CA GLU A 185 -6.30 12.34 1.16
C GLU A 185 -4.99 12.74 0.46
N ASP A 186 -4.51 13.98 0.65
CA ASP A 186 -3.26 14.46 0.04
C ASP A 186 -2.03 13.64 0.49
N LEU A 187 -1.94 13.32 1.78
CA LEU A 187 -0.87 12.47 2.33
C LEU A 187 -0.91 11.05 1.74
N TYR A 188 -2.11 10.49 1.59
CA TYR A 188 -2.33 9.16 1.03
C TYR A 188 -2.01 9.10 -0.47
N LEU A 189 -2.50 10.06 -1.26
CA LEU A 189 -2.21 10.21 -2.69
C LEU A 189 -0.71 10.44 -2.95
N SER A 190 0.00 11.04 -2.00
CA SER A 190 1.47 11.18 -2.02
C SER A 190 2.20 9.89 -1.64
N ALA A 191 1.77 9.21 -0.57
CA ALA A 191 2.48 8.06 -0.01
C ALA A 191 2.42 6.80 -0.91
N LEU A 192 1.26 6.51 -1.51
CA LEU A 192 1.08 5.33 -2.38
C LEU A 192 2.05 5.26 -3.58
N PRO A 193 2.20 6.30 -4.42
CA PRO A 193 3.14 6.25 -5.53
C PRO A 193 4.60 6.24 -5.06
N LEU A 194 4.95 6.90 -3.96
CA LEU A 194 6.31 6.86 -3.39
C LEU A 194 6.67 5.45 -2.87
N LEU A 195 5.70 4.73 -2.32
CA LEU A 195 5.83 3.31 -1.93
C LEU A 195 6.14 2.44 -3.16
N LYS A 196 5.39 2.61 -4.24
CA LYS A 196 5.64 1.94 -5.53
C LYS A 196 7.04 2.29 -6.07
N VAL A 197 7.46 3.56 -5.99
CA VAL A 197 8.82 3.98 -6.38
C VAL A 197 9.91 3.31 -5.52
N SER A 198 9.72 3.15 -4.21
CA SER A 198 10.67 2.39 -3.36
C SER A 198 10.82 0.93 -3.82
N ILE A 199 9.72 0.25 -4.18
CA ILE A 199 9.73 -1.11 -4.72
C ILE A 199 10.47 -1.15 -6.08
N LEU A 200 10.22 -0.18 -6.95
CA LEU A 200 10.85 -0.08 -8.28
C LEU A 200 12.36 0.22 -8.17
N LEU A 201 12.78 1.09 -7.25
CA LEU A 201 14.20 1.33 -6.93
C LEU A 201 14.88 0.05 -6.42
N PHE A 202 14.18 -0.74 -5.60
CA PHE A 202 14.65 -2.06 -5.16
C PHE A 202 14.80 -3.05 -6.32
N TYR A 203 13.92 -3.03 -7.32
CA TYR A 203 14.08 -3.83 -8.54
C TYR A 203 15.30 -3.41 -9.38
N LEU A 204 15.56 -2.10 -9.54
CA LEU A 204 16.78 -1.60 -10.22
C LEU A 204 18.07 -2.06 -9.53
N ARG A 205 18.01 -2.31 -8.22
CA ARG A 205 19.12 -2.77 -7.39
C ARG A 205 19.38 -4.28 -7.49
N ILE A 206 18.34 -5.09 -7.72
CA ILE A 206 18.49 -6.55 -7.92
C ILE A 206 18.89 -6.88 -9.35
N PHE A 207 18.20 -6.31 -10.34
CA PHE A 207 18.23 -6.79 -11.72
C PHE A 207 19.08 -5.84 -12.60
N PRO A 208 20.30 -6.25 -13.00
CA PRO A 208 21.20 -5.40 -13.78
C PRO A 208 20.82 -5.30 -15.27
N GLU A 209 19.86 -6.11 -15.73
CA GLU A 209 19.47 -6.26 -17.14
C GLU A 209 18.98 -4.93 -17.75
N LYS A 210 19.63 -4.47 -18.84
CA LYS A 210 19.40 -3.14 -19.42
C LYS A 210 17.97 -2.93 -19.93
N GLY A 211 17.34 -3.98 -20.48
CA GLY A 211 15.96 -3.94 -20.96
C GLY A 211 14.97 -3.71 -19.82
N PHE A 212 14.99 -4.62 -18.84
CA PHE A 212 14.24 -4.50 -17.59
C PHE A 212 14.40 -3.12 -16.91
N ARG A 213 15.64 -2.64 -16.73
CA ARG A 213 15.89 -1.35 -16.07
C ARG A 213 15.23 -0.17 -16.81
N ARG A 214 15.19 -0.19 -18.15
CA ARG A 214 14.48 0.83 -18.93
C ARG A 214 12.97 0.82 -18.67
N VAL A 215 12.35 -0.36 -18.62
CA VAL A 215 10.93 -0.50 -18.27
C VAL A 215 10.66 0.02 -16.85
N VAL A 216 11.51 -0.34 -15.88
CA VAL A 216 11.36 0.14 -14.50
C VAL A 216 11.42 1.67 -14.41
N PHE A 217 12.33 2.34 -15.13
CA PHE A 217 12.36 3.80 -15.16
C PHE A 217 11.10 4.43 -15.77
N VAL A 218 10.50 3.81 -16.79
CA VAL A 218 9.20 4.25 -17.33
C VAL A 218 8.10 4.14 -16.28
N VAL A 219 8.02 3.02 -15.54
CA VAL A 219 7.01 2.83 -14.48
C VAL A 219 7.23 3.78 -13.30
N ILE A 220 8.49 4.11 -12.94
CA ILE A 220 8.79 5.17 -11.98
C ILE A 220 8.23 6.52 -12.48
N GLY A 221 8.43 6.84 -13.76
CA GLY A 221 7.86 8.04 -14.38
C GLY A 221 6.33 8.08 -14.31
N LEU A 222 5.65 6.96 -14.56
CA LEU A 222 4.20 6.84 -14.40
C LEU A 222 3.73 7.04 -12.95
N CYS A 223 4.44 6.48 -11.97
CA CYS A 223 4.11 6.66 -10.54
C CYS A 223 4.29 8.12 -10.10
N VAL A 224 5.38 8.78 -10.53
CA VAL A 224 5.63 10.20 -10.23
C VAL A 224 4.62 11.11 -10.95
N GLY A 225 4.28 10.80 -12.21
CA GLY A 225 3.25 11.52 -12.96
C GLY A 225 1.86 11.40 -12.31
N TYR A 226 1.50 10.20 -11.84
CA TYR A 226 0.29 9.97 -11.04
C TYR A 226 0.30 10.83 -9.76
N ALA A 227 1.39 10.80 -9.00
CA ALA A 227 1.53 11.58 -7.76
C ALA A 227 1.31 13.08 -8.01
N ILE A 228 2.04 13.65 -8.96
CA ILE A 228 1.97 15.08 -9.29
C ILE A 228 0.56 15.45 -9.78
N ALA A 229 -0.03 14.65 -10.67
CA ALA A 229 -1.34 14.94 -11.22
C ALA A 229 -2.44 14.92 -10.15
N PHE A 230 -2.54 13.83 -9.36
CA PHE A 230 -3.62 13.69 -8.39
C PHE A 230 -3.45 14.55 -7.14
N VAL A 231 -2.23 14.77 -6.65
CA VAL A 231 -2.00 15.69 -5.53
C VAL A 231 -2.30 17.13 -5.92
N LEU A 232 -1.88 17.60 -7.11
CA LEU A 232 -2.25 18.95 -7.57
C LEU A 232 -3.76 19.09 -7.80
N VAL A 233 -4.43 18.05 -8.32
CA VAL A 233 -5.88 18.07 -8.52
C VAL A 233 -6.63 18.06 -7.18
N SER A 234 -6.18 17.32 -6.17
CA SER A 234 -6.81 17.30 -4.84
C SER A 234 -6.56 18.59 -4.05
N ILE A 235 -5.32 19.11 -4.00
CA ILE A 235 -5.01 20.41 -3.39
C ILE A 235 -5.86 21.55 -3.98
N PHE A 236 -6.07 21.55 -5.30
CA PHE A 236 -6.85 22.58 -5.99
C PHE A 236 -8.27 22.13 -6.34
N GLN A 237 -8.82 21.12 -5.65
CA GLN A 237 -10.13 20.54 -5.99
C GLN A 237 -11.29 21.52 -5.81
N CYS A 238 -11.16 22.50 -4.91
CA CYS A 238 -12.17 23.52 -4.66
C CYS A 238 -11.60 24.95 -4.72
N ARG A 239 -12.45 25.90 -5.14
CA ARG A 239 -12.16 27.34 -5.19
C ARG A 239 -13.24 28.10 -4.42
N PRO A 240 -12.90 28.79 -3.31
CA PRO A 240 -11.59 28.78 -2.62
C PRO A 240 -11.28 27.42 -1.98
N ILE A 241 -10.01 27.11 -1.68
CA ILE A 241 -9.58 25.81 -1.10
C ILE A 241 -10.38 25.45 0.16
N LYS A 242 -10.60 26.43 1.04
CA LYS A 242 -11.42 26.30 2.26
C LYS A 242 -12.85 25.81 2.04
N TYR A 243 -13.37 25.89 0.82
CA TYR A 243 -14.68 25.32 0.48
C TYR A 243 -14.68 23.79 0.56
N ALA A 244 -13.54 23.10 0.38
CA ALA A 244 -13.47 21.63 0.43
C ALA A 244 -13.99 21.02 1.74
N TRP A 245 -13.82 21.70 2.88
CA TRP A 245 -14.32 21.27 4.19
C TRP A 245 -15.50 22.10 4.72
N LEU A 246 -15.95 23.11 3.98
CA LEU A 246 -17.12 23.95 4.33
C LEU A 246 -18.35 23.67 3.44
N GLN A 247 -18.18 23.06 2.26
CA GLN A 247 -19.25 22.73 1.30
C GLN A 247 -20.39 21.86 1.87
N TRP A 248 -20.21 21.23 3.03
CA TRP A 248 -21.20 20.31 3.58
C TRP A 248 -22.44 21.00 4.14
N ASP A 249 -22.36 22.29 4.50
CA ASP A 249 -23.49 23.02 5.10
C ASP A 249 -24.30 23.88 4.12
N ASP A 250 -23.80 24.04 2.89
CA ASP A 250 -24.38 24.89 1.83
C ASP A 250 -24.57 26.37 2.25
N GLU A 251 -23.84 26.85 3.28
CA GLU A 251 -23.86 28.26 3.71
C GLU A 251 -22.72 29.08 3.10
N HIS A 252 -21.80 28.43 2.39
CA HIS A 252 -20.57 29.02 1.89
C HIS A 252 -20.55 29.03 0.35
N GLU A 253 -20.16 30.15 -0.26
CA GLU A 253 -20.00 30.21 -1.72
C GLU A 253 -18.66 29.62 -2.17
N GLY A 254 -18.72 28.69 -3.12
CA GLY A 254 -17.55 28.12 -3.78
C GLY A 254 -17.93 27.14 -4.88
N THR A 255 -16.93 26.69 -5.63
CA THR A 255 -17.10 25.62 -6.63
C THR A 255 -16.00 24.58 -6.47
N CYS A 256 -16.36 23.31 -6.56
CA CYS A 256 -15.43 22.18 -6.59
C CYS A 256 -15.42 21.50 -7.96
N ASN A 257 -14.37 20.75 -8.24
CA ASN A 257 -14.35 19.80 -9.34
C ASN A 257 -15.33 18.63 -9.07
N ASN A 258 -15.41 17.68 -9.99
CA ASN A 258 -16.14 16.45 -9.75
C ASN A 258 -15.29 15.49 -8.87
N ILE A 259 -15.40 15.65 -7.55
CA ILE A 259 -14.66 14.89 -6.53
C ILE A 259 -14.84 13.37 -6.71
N ASN A 260 -16.04 12.92 -7.10
CA ASN A 260 -16.32 11.51 -7.40
C ASN A 260 -15.53 11.02 -8.61
N ALA A 261 -15.50 11.79 -9.71
CA ALA A 261 -14.73 11.45 -10.90
C ALA A 261 -13.22 11.47 -10.63
N GLN A 262 -12.72 12.41 -9.81
CA GLN A 262 -11.35 12.42 -9.28
C GLN A 262 -11.04 11.13 -8.53
N GLY A 263 -11.89 10.75 -7.56
CA GLY A 263 -11.73 9.55 -6.75
C GLY A 263 -11.76 8.25 -7.56
N TRP A 264 -12.72 8.10 -8.47
CA TRP A 264 -12.81 6.91 -9.33
C TRP A 264 -11.59 6.79 -10.26
N SER A 265 -11.14 7.92 -10.84
CA SER A 265 -9.96 7.96 -11.71
C SER A 265 -8.67 7.65 -10.94
N SER A 266 -8.51 8.21 -9.74
CA SER A 266 -7.33 7.98 -8.91
C SER A 266 -7.26 6.52 -8.43
N ALA A 267 -8.40 5.93 -8.05
CA ALA A 267 -8.49 4.54 -7.61
C ALA A 267 -8.26 3.55 -8.78
N ALA A 268 -8.88 3.76 -9.94
CA ALA A 268 -8.69 2.89 -11.10
C ALA A 268 -7.24 2.90 -11.60
N LEU A 269 -6.60 4.08 -11.71
CA LEU A 269 -5.20 4.18 -12.12
C LEU A 269 -4.25 3.59 -11.07
N ASN A 270 -4.55 3.70 -9.78
CA ASN A 270 -3.76 3.06 -8.73
C ASN A 270 -3.79 1.53 -8.82
N VAL A 271 -4.96 0.92 -9.07
CA VAL A 271 -5.09 -0.53 -9.32
C VAL A 271 -4.26 -0.97 -10.53
N ILE A 272 -4.26 -0.18 -11.61
CA ILE A 272 -3.43 -0.44 -12.80
C ILE A 272 -1.93 -0.39 -12.44
N LEU A 273 -1.50 0.61 -11.66
CA LEU A 273 -0.11 0.72 -11.21
C LEU A 273 0.30 -0.44 -10.27
N ASP A 274 -0.59 -0.89 -9.37
CA ASP A 274 -0.35 -2.08 -8.54
C ASP A 274 -0.06 -3.32 -9.41
N LEU A 275 -0.94 -3.59 -10.38
CA LEU A 275 -0.79 -4.72 -11.31
C LEU A 275 0.52 -4.65 -12.09
N ILE A 276 0.88 -3.47 -12.61
CA ILE A 276 2.15 -3.27 -13.33
C ILE A 276 3.35 -3.59 -12.42
N VAL A 277 3.39 -3.06 -11.20
CA VAL A 277 4.51 -3.28 -10.26
C VAL A 277 4.64 -4.76 -9.87
N ILE A 278 3.53 -5.48 -9.72
CA ILE A 278 3.52 -6.91 -9.37
C ILE A 278 3.93 -7.80 -10.54
N ILE A 279 3.46 -7.52 -11.76
CA ILE A 279 3.77 -8.33 -12.95
C ILE A 279 5.22 -8.13 -13.38
N LEU A 280 5.76 -6.91 -13.26
CA LEU A 280 7.05 -6.52 -13.82
C LEU A 280 8.23 -7.47 -13.51
N PRO A 281 8.47 -7.98 -12.28
CA PRO A 281 9.57 -8.90 -11.99
C PRO A 281 9.28 -10.39 -12.32
N MET A 282 8.05 -10.76 -12.69
CA MET A 282 7.68 -12.17 -12.90
C MET A 282 8.47 -12.88 -14.02
N PRO A 283 8.69 -12.29 -15.21
CA PRO A 283 9.45 -12.94 -16.28
C PRO A 283 10.90 -13.26 -15.86
N GLN A 284 11.57 -12.33 -15.18
CA GLN A 284 12.93 -12.46 -14.67
C GLN A 284 13.03 -13.60 -13.63
N LEU A 285 11.98 -13.81 -12.83
CA LEU A 285 11.95 -14.87 -11.83
C LEU A 285 11.61 -16.25 -12.39
N TRP A 286 10.89 -16.35 -13.52
CA TRP A 286 10.68 -17.62 -14.21
C TRP A 286 11.94 -18.13 -14.90
N GLN A 287 12.79 -17.23 -15.39
CA GLN A 287 14.08 -17.60 -15.98
C GLN A 287 15.13 -18.03 -14.94
N LEU A 288 14.95 -17.66 -13.66
CA LEU A 288 15.95 -17.89 -12.61
C LEU A 288 15.72 -19.22 -11.89
N GLN A 289 16.66 -20.18 -12.05
CA GLN A 289 16.60 -21.49 -11.41
C GLN A 289 16.87 -21.43 -9.89
N LEU A 290 15.83 -21.08 -9.13
CA LEU A 290 15.89 -20.97 -7.67
C LEU A 290 15.49 -22.27 -6.96
N ASN A 291 16.27 -22.62 -5.93
CA ASN A 291 15.96 -23.70 -5.00
C ASN A 291 14.54 -23.53 -4.41
N LYS A 292 13.79 -24.64 -4.22
CA LYS A 292 12.37 -24.67 -3.83
C LYS A 292 12.02 -23.75 -2.65
N ARG A 293 12.87 -23.67 -1.61
CA ARG A 293 12.70 -22.72 -0.48
C ARG A 293 12.79 -21.25 -0.90
N LYS A 294 13.75 -20.88 -1.75
CA LYS A 294 13.87 -19.51 -2.30
C LYS A 294 12.66 -19.16 -3.18
N LYS A 295 12.12 -20.14 -3.92
CA LYS A 295 10.90 -19.99 -4.72
C LYS A 295 9.66 -19.78 -3.85
N PHE A 296 9.52 -20.49 -2.73
CA PHE A 296 8.42 -20.32 -1.77
C PHE A 296 8.40 -18.91 -1.14
N LEU A 297 9.54 -18.39 -0.68
CA LEU A 297 9.58 -17.04 -0.10
C LEU A 297 9.29 -15.94 -1.14
N LEU A 298 9.63 -16.14 -2.40
CA LEU A 298 9.23 -15.22 -3.47
C LEU A 298 7.72 -15.31 -3.73
N LEU A 299 7.15 -16.52 -3.77
CA LEU A 299 5.71 -16.70 -3.92
C LEU A 299 4.93 -15.95 -2.82
N LEU A 300 5.39 -16.04 -1.56
CA LEU A 300 4.81 -15.30 -0.43
C LEU A 300 4.80 -13.77 -0.68
N MET A 301 5.89 -13.21 -1.21
CA MET A 301 5.95 -11.78 -1.56
C MET A 301 4.95 -11.41 -2.66
N PHE A 302 4.77 -12.26 -3.68
CA PHE A 302 3.73 -12.05 -4.70
C PHE A 302 2.31 -12.19 -4.16
N SER A 303 2.06 -13.12 -3.24
CA SER A 303 0.76 -13.27 -2.59
C SER A 303 0.36 -12.01 -1.82
N VAL A 304 1.30 -11.36 -1.13
CA VAL A 304 1.01 -10.10 -0.43
C VAL A 304 0.81 -8.94 -1.40
N GLY A 305 1.60 -8.85 -2.48
CA GLY A 305 1.36 -7.88 -3.56
C GLY A 305 -0.05 -8.02 -4.15
N PHE A 306 -0.45 -9.25 -4.51
CA PHE A 306 -1.79 -9.53 -5.03
C PHE A 306 -2.91 -9.19 -4.02
N PHE A 307 -2.67 -9.42 -2.73
CA PHE A 307 -3.60 -9.02 -1.67
C PHE A 307 -3.75 -7.50 -1.56
N VAL A 308 -2.66 -6.72 -1.72
CA VAL A 308 -2.76 -5.24 -1.83
C VAL A 308 -3.67 -4.86 -3.01
N THR A 309 -3.50 -5.46 -4.19
CA THR A 309 -4.37 -5.18 -5.34
C THR A 309 -5.84 -5.50 -5.07
N ILE A 310 -6.15 -6.58 -4.35
CA ILE A 310 -7.53 -6.89 -3.93
C ILE A 310 -8.07 -5.77 -3.04
N VAL A 311 -7.29 -5.28 -2.07
CA VAL A 311 -7.68 -4.15 -1.21
C VAL A 311 -7.96 -2.90 -2.05
N SER A 312 -7.09 -2.58 -3.02
CA SER A 312 -7.28 -1.45 -3.95
C SER A 312 -8.58 -1.58 -4.78
N ILE A 313 -8.95 -2.80 -5.19
CA ILE A 313 -10.22 -3.08 -5.91
C ILE A 313 -11.43 -2.93 -4.99
N LEU A 314 -11.36 -3.43 -3.75
CA LEU A 314 -12.45 -3.27 -2.77
C LEU A 314 -12.68 -1.79 -2.42
N ARG A 315 -11.60 -1.00 -2.32
CA ARG A 315 -11.67 0.46 -2.15
C ARG A 315 -12.40 1.13 -3.31
N LEU A 316 -12.07 0.77 -4.55
CA LEU A 316 -12.74 1.28 -5.75
C LEU A 316 -14.24 0.93 -5.77
N GLN A 317 -14.61 -0.32 -5.42
CA GLN A 317 -16.01 -0.74 -5.37
C GLN A 317 -16.83 0.10 -4.37
N VAL A 318 -16.29 0.29 -3.16
CA VAL A 318 -16.91 1.14 -2.12
C VAL A 318 -17.07 2.58 -2.63
N LEU A 319 -16.04 3.15 -3.25
CA LEU A 319 -16.05 4.53 -3.75
C LEU A 319 -17.04 4.75 -4.90
N ILE A 320 -17.30 3.73 -5.72
CA ILE A 320 -18.36 3.75 -6.74
C ILE A 320 -19.74 3.63 -6.08
N GLN A 321 -19.90 2.75 -5.10
CA GLN A 321 -21.18 2.52 -4.42
C GLN A 321 -21.67 3.74 -3.63
N PHE A 322 -20.77 4.51 -3.03
CA PHE A 322 -21.12 5.61 -2.11
C PHE A 322 -20.85 7.03 -2.64
N GLY A 323 -20.48 7.18 -3.93
CA GLY A 323 -20.19 8.51 -4.51
C GLY A 323 -21.34 9.52 -4.43
N SER A 324 -22.59 9.05 -4.39
CA SER A 324 -23.79 9.92 -4.31
C SER A 324 -24.49 9.90 -2.94
N THR A 325 -23.82 9.48 -1.86
CA THR A 325 -24.44 9.43 -0.53
C THR A 325 -24.50 10.80 0.16
N HIS A 326 -25.59 11.04 0.89
CA HIS A 326 -25.73 12.18 1.81
C HIS A 326 -25.17 11.90 3.21
N ASN A 327 -24.70 10.68 3.49
CA ASN A 327 -24.22 10.26 4.82
C ASN A 327 -22.71 10.01 4.84
N LEU A 328 -21.95 11.07 4.55
CA LEU A 328 -20.50 11.00 4.33
C LEU A 328 -19.75 10.29 5.47
N THR A 329 -20.00 10.65 6.73
CA THR A 329 -19.24 10.11 7.88
C THR A 329 -19.44 8.62 8.15
N TRP A 330 -20.57 8.05 7.73
CA TRP A 330 -20.82 6.60 7.83
C TRP A 330 -20.34 5.85 6.58
N ASP A 331 -20.64 6.35 5.39
CA ASP A 331 -20.43 5.63 4.13
C ASP A 331 -19.00 5.79 3.57
N TYR A 332 -18.28 6.87 3.89
CA TYR A 332 -16.84 7.00 3.55
C TYR A 332 -15.91 6.34 4.59
N THR A 333 -16.43 5.92 5.75
CA THR A 333 -15.64 5.19 6.76
C THR A 333 -14.96 3.94 6.18
N PRO A 334 -15.66 3.11 5.37
CA PRO A 334 -15.03 2.03 4.61
C PRO A 334 -13.92 2.46 3.65
N VAL A 335 -14.05 3.59 2.95
CA VAL A 335 -12.97 4.12 2.10
C VAL A 335 -11.73 4.43 2.96
N GLY A 336 -11.92 5.10 4.09
CA GLY A 336 -10.85 5.44 5.03
C GLY A 336 -10.09 4.22 5.56
N TYR A 337 -10.78 3.24 6.16
CA TYR A 337 -10.06 2.08 6.71
C TYR A 337 -9.41 1.22 5.61
N TRP A 338 -10.02 1.06 4.42
CA TRP A 338 -9.38 0.35 3.31
C TRP A 338 -8.12 1.06 2.82
N SER A 339 -8.13 2.40 2.73
CA SER A 339 -6.93 3.19 2.42
C SER A 339 -5.80 2.98 3.44
N THR A 340 -6.11 2.95 4.74
CA THR A 340 -5.09 2.65 5.78
C THR A 340 -4.51 1.24 5.62
N ILE A 341 -5.37 0.23 5.42
CA ILE A 341 -4.95 -1.17 5.23
C ILE A 341 -4.07 -1.30 3.99
N GLU A 342 -4.45 -0.66 2.87
CA GLU A 342 -3.69 -0.67 1.62
C GLU A 342 -2.24 -0.18 1.81
N ILE A 343 -2.07 0.99 2.45
CA ILE A 343 -0.74 1.59 2.63
C ILE A 343 0.09 0.81 3.67
N HIS A 344 -0.50 0.35 4.78
CA HIS A 344 0.21 -0.44 5.79
C HIS A 344 0.66 -1.79 5.24
N VAL A 345 -0.22 -2.51 4.53
CA VAL A 345 0.11 -3.80 3.89
C VAL A 345 1.12 -3.60 2.75
N GLY A 346 1.03 -2.49 1.99
CA GLY A 346 2.03 -2.09 1.02
C GLY A 346 3.43 -1.92 1.63
N ILE A 347 3.54 -1.27 2.78
CA ILE A 347 4.82 -1.08 3.49
C ILE A 347 5.38 -2.44 3.92
N ILE A 348 4.54 -3.30 4.49
CA ILE A 348 4.93 -4.66 4.89
C ILE A 348 5.45 -5.44 3.66
N CYS A 349 4.73 -5.41 2.54
CA CYS A 349 5.11 -6.04 1.28
C CYS A 349 6.47 -5.54 0.77
N ALA A 350 6.68 -4.22 0.76
CA ALA A 350 7.94 -3.60 0.35
C ALA A 350 9.11 -3.91 1.32
N CYS A 351 8.83 -4.25 2.57
CA CYS A 351 9.84 -4.62 3.57
C CYS A 351 10.21 -6.11 3.55
N MET A 352 9.32 -7.00 3.08
CA MET A 352 9.58 -8.45 2.98
C MET A 352 10.92 -8.87 2.35
N PRO A 353 11.42 -8.25 1.25
CA PRO A 353 12.70 -8.66 0.69
C PRO A 353 13.91 -8.40 1.60
N ALA A 354 13.86 -7.33 2.41
CA ALA A 354 14.89 -7.01 3.38
C ALA A 354 14.78 -7.91 4.62
N ILE A 355 13.57 -8.12 5.13
CA ILE A 355 13.28 -9.07 6.22
C ILE A 355 13.80 -10.48 5.85
N ARG A 356 13.54 -10.94 4.62
CA ARG A 356 14.08 -12.20 4.09
C ARG A 356 15.61 -12.27 4.14
N ALA A 357 16.32 -11.19 3.81
CA ALA A 357 17.78 -11.16 3.84
C ALA A 357 18.31 -11.31 5.29
N LEU A 358 17.69 -10.62 6.25
CA LEU A 358 18.03 -10.74 7.67
C LEU A 358 17.74 -12.14 8.23
N LEU A 359 16.60 -12.75 7.89
CA LEU A 359 16.27 -14.12 8.30
C LEU A 359 17.29 -15.15 7.79
N MET A 360 17.81 -14.98 6.57
CA MET A 360 18.88 -15.83 6.01
C MET A 360 20.20 -15.70 6.78
N GLN A 361 20.47 -14.53 7.38
CA GLN A 361 21.73 -14.22 8.05
C GLN A 361 21.72 -14.58 9.55
N TRP A 362 20.60 -14.32 10.24
CA TRP A 362 20.49 -14.54 11.69
C TRP A 362 20.07 -15.96 12.06
N MET A 363 19.36 -16.67 11.18
CA MET A 363 18.90 -18.05 11.44
C MET A 363 19.33 -19.05 10.35
N PRO A 364 20.64 -19.20 10.05
CA PRO A 364 21.13 -20.13 9.02
C PRO A 364 20.75 -21.59 9.31
N LYS A 365 20.57 -21.96 10.59
CA LYS A 365 20.12 -23.29 11.03
C LYS A 365 18.63 -23.55 10.75
N VAL A 366 17.75 -22.57 10.94
CA VAL A 366 16.31 -22.69 10.61
C VAL A 366 16.10 -22.67 9.10
N MET A 367 16.87 -21.83 8.40
CA MET A 367 16.76 -21.66 6.95
C MET A 367 17.46 -22.78 6.16
N GLY A 368 18.37 -23.52 6.81
CA GLY A 368 19.07 -24.68 6.28
C GLY A 368 20.08 -24.33 5.20
N GLN A 369 21.16 -23.64 5.58
CA GLN A 369 22.42 -23.86 4.87
C GLN A 369 22.90 -25.27 5.20
N THR A 370 22.67 -26.21 4.28
CA THR A 370 23.58 -27.35 4.17
C THR A 370 24.90 -26.83 3.60
N THR A 371 25.80 -26.40 4.49
CA THR A 371 27.22 -26.63 4.27
C THR A 371 27.38 -28.13 4.06
N LYS A 372 27.40 -28.55 2.80
CA LYS A 372 28.06 -29.79 2.44
C LYS A 372 29.53 -29.53 2.68
N ASP A 373 29.97 -29.80 3.90
CA ASP A 373 31.37 -30.04 4.19
C ASP A 373 31.78 -31.29 3.41
N LYS A 374 32.14 -31.08 2.14
CA LYS A 374 32.99 -32.00 1.41
C LYS A 374 34.36 -31.93 2.09
N SER A 375 34.47 -32.61 3.23
CA SER A 375 35.77 -32.99 3.75
C SER A 375 36.44 -33.83 2.66
N TYR A 376 37.41 -33.23 1.98
CA TYR A 376 38.24 -33.91 0.99
C TYR A 376 39.29 -34.73 1.73
N GLY A 377 38.79 -35.71 2.50
CA GLY A 377 39.55 -36.55 3.42
C GLY A 377 40.23 -37.72 2.71
N GLN A 378 41.30 -37.40 1.99
CA GLN A 378 42.50 -38.21 1.84
C GLN A 378 42.31 -39.71 1.49
N SER A 379 42.51 -40.04 0.21
CA SER A 379 42.70 -41.41 -0.25
C SER A 379 43.93 -42.04 0.41
N SER A 380 43.73 -43.08 1.22
CA SER A 380 44.82 -43.90 1.73
C SER A 380 45.38 -44.79 0.61
N SER A 381 46.60 -44.51 0.16
CA SER A 381 47.50 -45.55 -0.38
C SER A 381 47.56 -46.70 0.63
N GLY A 382 47.51 -47.98 0.26
CA GLY A 382 48.03 -48.57 -0.97
C GLY A 382 49.17 -49.52 -0.60
N PHE A 383 48.82 -50.74 -0.17
CA PHE A 383 49.80 -51.80 0.10
C PHE A 383 49.63 -52.93 -0.92
N SER A 384 50.40 -52.86 -2.00
CA SER A 384 50.52 -53.91 -3.01
C SER A 384 51.98 -54.29 -3.17
N SER A 385 52.40 -55.35 -2.48
CA SER A 385 53.75 -55.89 -2.54
C SER A 385 53.98 -56.72 -3.81
N LYS A 386 54.95 -56.35 -4.67
CA LYS A 386 55.77 -57.30 -5.46
C LYS A 386 56.84 -56.65 -6.35
N PHE A 387 57.96 -57.37 -6.50
CA PHE A 387 59.13 -57.12 -7.38
C PHE A 387 59.93 -55.83 -7.11
N GLY A 388 61.27 -55.80 -7.15
CA GLY A 388 62.27 -56.85 -7.40
C GLY A 388 63.24 -56.46 -8.52
N GLY A 389 64.54 -56.29 -8.22
CA GLY A 389 65.57 -56.08 -9.25
C GLY A 389 66.70 -55.09 -8.91
N SER A 390 67.80 -55.65 -8.41
CA SER A 390 69.23 -55.31 -8.65
C SER A 390 69.69 -53.94 -9.20
N SER A 391 70.83 -53.48 -8.63
CA SER A 391 72.02 -52.92 -9.32
C SER A 391 72.46 -51.47 -8.99
N ASN A 392 73.38 -51.40 -8.03
CA ASN A 392 74.69 -50.71 -8.05
C ASN A 392 74.86 -49.19 -8.37
N ASN A 393 75.74 -48.60 -7.53
CA ASN A 393 76.54 -47.37 -7.72
C ASN A 393 75.77 -46.01 -7.59
N ALA A 394 76.32 -44.94 -6.99
CA ALA A 394 77.65 -44.72 -6.40
C ALA A 394 77.65 -43.82 -5.14
N MET A 395 78.53 -44.17 -4.19
CA MET A 395 79.30 -43.39 -3.20
C MET A 395 78.78 -42.04 -2.62
N PRO A 396 78.70 -41.91 -1.28
CA PRO A 396 78.36 -40.65 -0.59
C PRO A 396 79.59 -39.83 -0.11
N LYS A 397 79.40 -38.51 -0.03
CA LYS A 397 80.12 -37.54 0.83
C LYS A 397 79.12 -36.41 1.16
N GLY A 398 79.01 -35.87 2.37
CA GLY A 398 79.62 -36.23 3.65
C GLY A 398 78.82 -35.56 4.78
N SER A 399 79.06 -35.96 6.02
CA SER A 399 78.37 -35.44 7.21
C SER A 399 78.58 -33.93 7.43
N GLN A 400 77.55 -33.22 7.88
CA GLN A 400 77.60 -32.63 9.22
C GLN A 400 76.21 -32.53 9.87
N LEU A 401 76.19 -32.72 11.20
CA LEU A 401 75.00 -32.69 12.04
C LEU A 401 74.83 -31.28 12.63
N SER A 402 73.63 -30.68 12.52
CA SER A 402 73.27 -29.53 13.35
C SER A 402 71.78 -29.57 13.69
N ASN A 403 71.47 -30.04 14.90
CA ASN A 403 70.14 -29.91 15.49
C ASN A 403 69.85 -28.42 15.77
N ARG A 404 68.77 -27.87 15.20
CA ARG A 404 68.10 -26.71 15.78
C ARG A 404 66.58 -26.82 15.64
N THR A 405 65.90 -26.34 16.67
CA THR A 405 64.52 -26.63 17.01
C THR A 405 63.48 -25.93 16.13
N LYS A 406 62.52 -26.75 15.66
CA LYS A 406 61.05 -26.55 15.66
C LYS A 406 60.51 -25.12 15.46
N GLY A 407 59.81 -24.94 14.36
CA GLY A 407 58.84 -23.88 14.12
C GLY A 407 58.01 -24.17 12.86
N GLU A 408 56.83 -24.75 13.02
CA GLU A 408 55.72 -24.64 12.06
C GLU A 408 55.38 -23.14 11.87
N ASP A 409 54.87 -22.63 10.74
CA ASP A 409 54.09 -23.27 9.68
C ASP A 409 54.32 -22.57 8.32
N ASP A 410 54.00 -23.23 7.20
CA ASP A 410 54.31 -22.77 5.83
C ASP A 410 53.04 -22.51 5.00
N GLY A 411 53.04 -21.46 4.15
CA GLY A 411 51.95 -21.09 3.24
C GLY A 411 50.77 -20.30 3.86
N ASP A 412 50.04 -19.46 3.14
CA ASP A 412 49.95 -19.28 1.68
C ASP A 412 49.80 -17.78 1.34
N PHE A 413 50.83 -17.18 0.74
CA PHE A 413 50.82 -15.80 0.24
C PHE A 413 50.95 -15.83 -1.28
N ILE A 414 49.86 -15.50 -1.98
CA ILE A 414 49.80 -15.42 -3.44
C ILE A 414 50.22 -14.00 -3.85
N PRO A 415 51.41 -13.78 -4.45
CA PRO A 415 51.77 -12.48 -5.00
C PRO A 415 51.05 -12.30 -6.34
N LEU A 416 50.38 -11.16 -6.52
CA LEU A 416 49.92 -10.74 -7.84
C LEU A 416 51.14 -10.39 -8.70
N VAL A 417 51.20 -10.94 -9.90
CA VAL A 417 52.26 -10.59 -10.88
C VAL A 417 51.90 -9.26 -11.52
N ASP A 418 52.72 -8.25 -11.28
CA ASP A 418 52.61 -6.95 -11.96
C ASP A 418 52.93 -7.12 -13.46
N VAL A 419 52.04 -6.59 -14.31
CA VAL A 419 52.28 -6.50 -15.76
C VAL A 419 53.01 -5.19 -16.03
N GLU A 420 54.33 -5.30 -16.18
CA GLU A 420 55.24 -4.19 -16.52
C GLU A 420 54.77 -3.42 -17.76
N SER A 421 54.66 -2.09 -17.63
CA SER A 421 54.37 -1.18 -18.73
C SER A 421 55.68 -0.62 -19.30
N GLN A 422 56.05 -1.02 -20.52
CA GLN A 422 57.14 -0.34 -21.23
C GLN A 422 56.66 0.98 -21.85
N ALA A 423 57.42 2.05 -21.55
CA ALA A 423 57.21 3.41 -22.04
C ALA A 423 58.11 3.73 -23.26
N GLY A 424 57.85 4.81 -24.02
CA GLY A 424 58.82 5.29 -25.03
C GLY A 424 58.28 6.15 -26.19
N THR A 425 57.95 7.41 -25.91
CA THR A 425 57.35 8.47 -26.75
C THR A 425 58.12 8.96 -28.01
N SER A 426 57.37 9.31 -29.10
CA SER A 426 57.64 10.37 -30.14
C SER A 426 58.83 10.19 -31.14
N VAL A 427 58.88 10.73 -32.38
CA VAL A 427 58.58 12.10 -32.92
C VAL A 427 58.20 12.12 -34.43
N HIS A 428 57.47 13.19 -34.85
CA HIS A 428 57.04 13.70 -36.18
C HIS A 428 57.67 13.29 -37.55
N GLY A 429 56.82 13.34 -38.60
CA GLY A 429 57.18 13.57 -40.02
C GLY A 429 55.94 13.90 -40.90
N GLY A 430 56.06 14.87 -41.85
CA GLY A 430 54.95 15.51 -42.58
C GLY A 430 54.66 15.04 -44.04
N PRO A 431 53.94 15.83 -44.88
CA PRO A 431 52.85 15.30 -45.74
C PRO A 431 52.97 15.54 -47.28
N SER A 432 52.18 14.80 -48.08
CA SER A 432 51.83 15.17 -49.49
C SER A 432 50.64 14.38 -50.11
N LEU A 433 49.82 15.07 -50.92
CA LEU A 433 48.67 14.64 -51.77
C LEU A 433 49.10 14.47 -53.26
N PRO A 434 48.22 14.29 -54.30
CA PRO A 434 46.93 13.55 -54.48
C PRO A 434 47.12 12.48 -55.62
N PRO A 435 46.40 12.37 -56.78
CA PRO A 435 44.97 12.55 -57.18
C PRO A 435 44.32 11.43 -58.06
N THR A 436 42.97 11.44 -58.14
CA THR A 436 42.08 10.97 -59.27
C THR A 436 42.01 9.48 -59.65
N ARG A 437 40.84 8.87 -59.98
CA ARG A 437 39.93 9.25 -61.10
C ARG A 437 38.54 8.55 -61.06
N ALA A 438 37.48 9.31 -61.40
CA ALA A 438 36.14 8.98 -61.99
C ALA A 438 35.22 7.83 -61.48
N GLY A 439 33.91 8.13 -61.35
CA GLY A 439 32.78 7.18 -61.37
C GLY A 439 32.19 7.03 -62.80
N PRO A 440 30.86 6.91 -63.02
CA PRO A 440 29.71 6.81 -62.08
C PRO A 440 28.77 5.62 -62.37
N HIS A 441 27.73 5.40 -61.55
CA HIS A 441 26.37 5.05 -62.02
C HIS A 441 25.33 5.18 -60.89
N ALA A 442 24.12 5.63 -61.22
CA ALA A 442 22.99 5.77 -60.31
C ALA A 442 21.83 4.87 -60.76
N THR A 443 21.04 4.35 -59.80
CA THR A 443 19.55 4.29 -59.80
C THR A 443 18.96 3.57 -58.58
N GLN A 444 18.08 4.26 -57.84
CA GLN A 444 16.88 3.71 -57.17
C GLN A 444 15.77 3.47 -58.23
N PRO A 445 14.60 2.81 -58.01
CA PRO A 445 13.73 2.89 -56.80
C PRO A 445 12.83 1.66 -56.47
N ARG A 446 11.77 1.89 -55.66
CA ARG A 446 10.57 1.08 -55.29
C ARG A 446 10.74 0.12 -54.10
N GLU A 447 9.88 0.06 -53.07
CA GLU A 447 8.41 0.18 -52.88
C GLU A 447 7.57 -1.08 -53.21
N PHE A 448 6.60 -1.35 -52.32
CA PHE A 448 5.67 -2.49 -52.22
C PHE A 448 6.35 -3.84 -51.90
N GLN A 449 6.01 -4.51 -50.80
CA GLN A 449 4.64 -4.86 -50.36
C GLN A 449 4.48 -4.92 -48.84
#